data_AF-A0A523ITL9-F1
#
_entry.id   AF-A0A523ITL9-F1
#
_cell.length_a   1.000
_cell.length_b   1.000
_cell.length_c   1.000
_cell.angle_alpha   90.00
_cell.angle_beta   90.00
_cell.angle_gamma   90.00
#
_symmetry.space_group_name_H-M   'P 1'
#
loop_
_entity.id
_entity.type
_entity.pdbx_description
1 polymer ?
#
loop_
_entity_poly.entity_id
_entity_poly.type
_entity_poly.pdbx_seq_one_letter_code
_entity_poly.pdbx_strand_id
1 'polypeptide(L)'
;MTDAATQPITGLAPGEVGENVFLCGDPARVARISAGWERTHEVCNVREYRIVVGERQGVTLAAASTGIGAPSTAILIEELTKIGARTLIRVGNSGGLDPELELGDLVITTGAVRDDGTSRSYVVPEYPAVAQHDVVTALVEAARA
;
A
#
# COMPACT_ATOMS: atom_id res chain seq x y z
N MET A 1 30.36 -0.89 -0.03
CA MET A 1 29.67 -1.86 -0.90
C MET A 1 28.45 -2.30 -0.15
N THR A 2 27.28 -1.77 -0.50
CA THR A 2 26.00 -2.20 0.06
C THR A 2 25.78 -3.65 -0.35
N ASP A 3 25.39 -4.51 0.59
CA ASP A 3 25.03 -5.89 0.32
C ASP A 3 23.97 -5.91 -0.79
N ALA A 4 24.21 -6.66 -1.87
CA ALA A 4 23.39 -6.61 -3.09
C ALA A 4 21.97 -7.18 -2.90
N ALA A 5 21.64 -7.63 -1.70
CA ALA A 5 20.37 -8.28 -1.37
C ALA A 5 19.32 -7.34 -0.71
N THR A 6 19.72 -6.19 -0.18
CA THR A 6 18.80 -5.32 0.59
C THR A 6 18.37 -4.06 -0.18
N GLN A 7 17.14 -3.61 0.07
CA GLN A 7 16.59 -2.41 -0.53
C GLN A 7 17.22 -1.14 0.08
N PRO A 8 17.52 -0.10 -0.73
CA PRO A 8 18.38 1.01 -0.30
C PRO A 8 17.77 1.94 0.75
N ILE A 9 16.45 2.11 0.80
CA ILE A 9 15.77 3.00 1.74
C ILE A 9 15.26 2.24 2.95
N THR A 10 14.54 1.14 2.72
CA THR A 10 13.94 0.34 3.80
C THR A 10 14.94 -0.60 4.48
N GLY A 11 16.02 -0.98 3.81
CA GLY A 11 16.99 -1.96 4.28
C GLY A 11 16.52 -3.42 4.20
N LEU A 12 15.32 -3.66 3.65
CA LEU A 12 14.68 -4.98 3.65
C LEU A 12 15.21 -5.91 2.56
N ALA A 13 15.21 -7.21 2.82
CA ALA A 13 15.56 -8.28 1.90
C ALA A 13 14.33 -9.10 1.45
N PRO A 14 14.45 -9.88 0.37
CA PRO A 14 13.43 -10.88 0.00
C PRO A 14 13.05 -11.80 1.16
N GLY A 15 11.74 -12.00 1.35
CA GLY A 15 11.19 -12.86 2.41
C GLY A 15 10.92 -12.15 3.74
N GLU A 16 11.36 -10.90 3.92
CA GLU A 16 11.04 -10.12 5.13
C GLU A 16 9.64 -9.48 5.08
N VAL A 17 8.99 -9.48 3.91
CA VAL A 17 7.63 -8.98 3.71
C VAL A 17 6.83 -10.03 2.93
N GLY A 18 5.56 -10.21 3.30
CA GLY A 18 4.63 -11.08 2.57
C GLY A 18 4.18 -10.52 1.22
N GLU A 19 3.50 -11.33 0.42
CA GLU A 19 3.04 -10.93 -0.91
C GLU A 19 1.94 -9.85 -0.90
N ASN A 20 1.16 -9.80 0.19
CA ASN A 20 0.00 -8.93 0.34
C ASN A 20 0.29 -7.78 1.29
N VAL A 21 0.25 -6.55 0.77
CA VAL A 21 0.63 -5.34 1.51
C VAL A 21 -0.51 -4.31 1.50
N PHE A 22 -0.92 -3.89 2.69
CA PHE A 22 -1.78 -2.73 2.88
C PHE A 22 -0.91 -1.47 3.02
N LEU A 23 -1.14 -0.49 2.14
CA LEU A 23 -0.43 0.78 2.13
C LEU A 23 -1.26 1.87 2.79
N CYS A 24 -0.68 2.71 3.64
CA CYS A 24 -1.31 3.93 4.14
C CYS A 24 -0.39 5.14 4.04
N GLY A 25 -0.92 6.35 4.17
CA GLY A 25 -0.06 7.55 4.19
C GLY A 25 0.63 7.74 5.54
N ASP A 26 -0.16 7.71 6.61
CA ASP A 26 0.28 8.02 7.98
C ASP A 26 0.91 6.79 8.68
N PRO A 27 2.15 6.89 9.20
CA PRO A 27 2.79 5.83 10.02
C PRO A 27 1.98 5.40 11.25
N ALA A 28 1.18 6.29 11.82
CA ALA A 28 0.32 5.95 12.96
C ALA A 28 -0.82 5.00 12.54
N ARG A 29 -1.24 5.02 11.27
CA ARG A 29 -2.31 4.15 10.75
C ARG A 29 -1.87 2.70 10.59
N VAL A 30 -0.57 2.43 10.47
CA VAL A 30 -0.01 1.06 10.40
C VAL A 30 -0.53 0.21 11.56
N ALA A 31 -0.50 0.76 12.78
CA ALA A 31 -0.98 0.06 13.97
C ALA A 31 -2.50 -0.22 13.94
N ARG A 32 -3.30 0.64 13.28
CA ARG A 32 -4.75 0.42 13.14
C ARG A 32 -5.05 -0.68 12.13
N ILE A 33 -4.29 -0.74 11.04
CA ILE A 33 -4.43 -1.79 10.02
C ILE A 33 -4.05 -3.16 10.61
N SER A 34 -2.99 -3.22 11.41
CA SER A 34 -2.47 -4.47 11.98
C SER A 34 -3.10 -4.87 13.32
N ALA A 35 -4.07 -4.12 13.85
CA ALA A 35 -4.59 -4.29 15.22
C ALA A 35 -5.22 -5.67 15.49
N GLY A 36 -5.68 -6.37 14.44
CA GLY A 36 -6.31 -7.69 14.53
C GLY A 36 -5.47 -8.82 13.93
N TRP A 37 -4.15 -8.63 13.80
CA TRP A 37 -3.23 -9.64 13.29
C TRP A 37 -2.53 -10.40 14.42
N GLU A 38 -2.11 -11.61 14.11
CA GLU A 38 -1.30 -12.49 14.95
C GLU A 38 0.18 -12.33 14.57
N ARG A 39 1.09 -12.71 15.49
CA ARG A 39 2.55 -12.77 15.24
C ARG A 39 3.13 -11.50 14.61
N THR A 40 2.60 -10.34 15.02
CA THR A 40 3.00 -9.05 14.48
C THR A 40 4.39 -8.62 14.94
N HIS A 41 5.21 -8.12 14.03
CA HIS A 41 6.50 -7.51 14.32
C HIS A 41 6.79 -6.36 13.35
N GLU A 42 7.48 -5.33 13.83
CA GLU A 42 7.92 -4.20 13.00
C GLU A 42 9.23 -4.57 12.30
N VAL A 43 9.26 -4.46 10.97
CA VAL A 43 10.43 -4.81 10.14
C VAL A 43 11.15 -3.58 9.59
N CYS A 44 10.47 -2.43 9.55
CA CYS A 44 11.06 -1.18 9.07
C CYS A 44 10.46 0.03 9.79
N ASN A 45 11.29 1.00 10.14
CA ASN A 45 10.90 2.29 10.70
C ASN A 45 11.96 3.35 10.35
N VAL A 46 11.89 3.83 9.11
CA VAL A 46 12.85 4.79 8.55
C VAL A 46 12.08 5.91 7.87
N ARG A 47 12.31 7.15 8.32
CA ARG A 47 11.58 8.35 7.83
C ARG A 47 10.06 8.17 7.96
N GLU A 48 9.33 8.25 6.85
CA GLU A 48 7.88 8.01 6.74
C GLU A 48 7.51 6.53 6.54
N TYR A 49 8.49 5.64 6.34
CA TYR A 49 8.27 4.23 6.04
C TYR A 49 8.30 3.40 7.32
N ARG A 50 7.11 3.09 7.82
CA ARG A 50 6.90 2.18 8.93
C ARG A 50 6.19 0.94 8.41
N ILE A 51 6.75 -0.23 8.65
CA ILE A 51 6.26 -1.50 8.11
C ILE A 51 6.12 -2.52 9.23
N VAL A 52 4.92 -3.05 9.41
CA VAL A 52 4.59 -4.13 10.33
C VAL A 52 4.15 -5.34 9.51
N VAL A 53 4.75 -6.49 9.79
CA VAL A 53 4.35 -7.78 9.23
C VAL A 53 3.60 -8.55 10.30
N GLY A 54 2.58 -9.30 9.90
CA GLY A 54 1.86 -10.20 10.78
C GLY A 54 1.09 -11.23 9.98
N GLU A 55 0.22 -11.97 10.66
CA GLU A 55 -0.60 -12.99 10.05
C GLU A 55 -2.06 -12.81 10.40
N ARG A 56 -2.96 -13.17 9.49
CA ARG A 56 -4.39 -13.24 9.76
C ARG A 56 -4.97 -14.42 9.02
N GLN A 57 -5.65 -15.31 9.75
CA GLN A 57 -6.26 -16.52 9.17
C GLN A 57 -5.26 -17.36 8.36
N GLY A 58 -4.01 -17.46 8.84
CA GLY A 58 -2.94 -18.21 8.17
C GLY A 58 -2.31 -17.52 6.96
N VAL A 59 -2.68 -16.27 6.66
CA VAL A 59 -2.11 -15.48 5.56
C VAL A 59 -1.13 -14.45 6.13
N THR A 60 0.10 -14.43 5.62
CA THR A 60 1.09 -13.38 5.91
C THR A 60 0.73 -12.08 5.20
N LEU A 61 0.66 -11.00 5.97
CA LEU A 61 0.27 -9.67 5.53
C LEU A 61 1.30 -8.64 6.02
N ALA A 62 1.41 -7.52 5.31
CA ALA A 62 2.16 -6.37 5.77
C ALA A 62 1.32 -5.09 5.74
N ALA A 63 1.51 -4.22 6.71
CA ALA A 63 0.96 -2.87 6.75
C ALA A 63 2.14 -1.89 6.65
N ALA A 64 2.13 -1.03 5.65
CA ALA A 64 3.25 -0.16 5.34
C ALA A 64 2.80 1.29 5.12
N SER A 65 3.43 2.25 5.81
CA SER A 65 3.21 3.68 5.53
C SER A 65 4.12 4.16 4.41
N THR A 66 3.58 5.04 3.57
CA THR A 66 4.22 5.57 2.35
C THR A 66 4.44 7.07 2.40
N GLY A 67 4.12 7.74 3.51
CA GLY A 67 4.06 9.20 3.56
C GLY A 67 3.05 9.82 2.61
N ILE A 68 3.24 11.13 2.36
CA ILE A 68 2.39 11.97 1.51
C ILE A 68 3.03 12.11 0.14
N GLY A 69 2.20 11.95 -0.91
CA GLY A 69 2.58 12.20 -2.29
C GLY A 69 3.03 10.95 -3.05
N ALA A 70 2.82 11.01 -4.37
CA ALA A 70 3.20 9.93 -5.28
C ALA A 70 4.71 9.63 -5.33
N PRO A 71 5.63 10.62 -5.22
CA PRO A 71 7.07 10.32 -5.22
C PRO A 71 7.51 9.41 -4.07
N SER A 72 7.06 9.69 -2.84
CA SER A 72 7.38 8.87 -1.66
C SER A 72 6.72 7.49 -1.75
N THR A 73 5.46 7.45 -2.23
CA THR A 73 4.76 6.18 -2.46
C THR A 73 5.47 5.28 -3.48
N ALA A 74 5.99 5.86 -4.57
CA ALA A 74 6.68 5.11 -5.61
C ALA A 74 7.95 4.43 -5.11
N ILE A 75 8.74 5.10 -4.24
CA ILE A 75 9.93 4.51 -3.61
C ILE A 75 9.55 3.20 -2.91
N LEU A 76 8.53 3.25 -2.05
CA LEU A 76 8.16 2.08 -1.27
C LEU A 76 7.58 0.96 -2.14
N ILE A 77 6.74 1.29 -3.12
CA ILE A 77 6.18 0.28 -4.04
C ILE A 77 7.31 -0.41 -4.82
N GLU A 78 8.29 0.33 -5.31
CA GLU A 78 9.43 -0.26 -6.01
C GLU A 78 10.26 -1.20 -5.12
N GLU A 79 10.55 -0.80 -3.90
CA GLU A 79 11.34 -1.62 -2.98
C GLU A 79 10.58 -2.89 -2.57
N LEU A 80 9.30 -2.77 -2.21
CA LEU A 80 8.45 -3.89 -1.82
C LEU A 80 8.26 -4.89 -2.96
N THR A 81 8.03 -4.41 -4.18
CA THR A 81 7.84 -5.30 -5.34
C THR A 81 9.13 -6.05 -5.71
N LYS A 82 10.31 -5.44 -5.54
CA LYS A 82 11.61 -6.11 -5.74
C LYS A 82 11.87 -7.25 -4.76
N ILE A 83 11.28 -7.20 -3.56
CA ILE A 83 11.44 -8.23 -2.51
C ILE A 83 10.27 -9.22 -2.40
N GLY A 84 9.31 -9.14 -3.32
CA GLY A 84 8.27 -10.16 -3.47
C GLY A 84 6.83 -9.72 -3.21
N ALA A 85 6.57 -8.45 -2.89
CA ALA A 85 5.19 -7.96 -2.81
C ALA A 85 4.50 -8.05 -4.18
N ARG A 86 3.27 -8.57 -4.21
CA ARG A 86 2.46 -8.79 -5.42
C ARG A 86 1.16 -8.02 -5.42
N THR A 87 0.50 -7.96 -4.26
CA THR A 87 -0.79 -7.29 -4.10
C THR A 87 -0.62 -6.13 -3.16
N LEU A 88 -0.84 -4.91 -3.66
CA LEU A 88 -0.72 -3.69 -2.87
C LEU A 88 -2.07 -2.97 -2.85
N ILE A 89 -2.64 -2.80 -1.65
CA ILE A 89 -3.95 -2.16 -1.44
C ILE A 89 -3.74 -0.89 -0.63
N ARG A 90 -4.04 0.27 -1.22
CA ARG A 90 -3.93 1.54 -0.49
C ARG A 90 -5.21 1.85 0.28
N VAL A 91 -5.06 2.03 1.60
CA VAL A 91 -6.11 2.45 2.53
C VAL A 91 -5.83 3.89 2.98
N GLY A 92 -6.64 4.81 2.46
CA GLY A 92 -6.46 6.25 2.62
C GLY A 92 -7.73 6.94 3.08
N ASN A 93 -7.62 8.26 3.21
CA ASN A 93 -8.77 9.15 3.30
C ASN A 93 -8.73 10.05 2.06
N SER A 94 -9.89 10.53 1.61
CA SER A 94 -10.02 11.44 0.49
C SER A 94 -11.19 12.38 0.71
N GLY A 95 -11.19 13.53 0.04
CA GLY A 95 -12.42 14.32 -0.12
C GLY A 95 -13.35 13.67 -1.13
N GLY A 96 -14.65 13.79 -0.91
CA GLY A 96 -15.68 13.44 -1.89
C GLY A 96 -15.92 14.60 -2.86
N LEU A 97 -16.06 14.29 -4.15
CA LEU A 97 -16.52 15.25 -5.17
C LEU A 97 -18.01 15.08 -5.49
N ASP A 98 -18.55 13.89 -5.20
CA ASP A 98 -19.97 13.62 -5.33
C ASP A 98 -20.71 14.26 -4.14
N PRO A 99 -21.71 15.12 -4.39
CA PRO A 99 -22.48 15.77 -3.32
C PRO A 99 -23.31 14.78 -2.47
N GLU A 100 -23.50 13.54 -2.92
CA GLU A 100 -24.19 12.51 -2.14
C GLU A 100 -23.28 11.80 -1.12
N LEU A 101 -21.96 12.01 -1.18
CA LEU A 101 -21.02 11.40 -0.23
C LEU A 101 -21.05 12.10 1.13
N GLU A 102 -21.11 11.30 2.19
CA GLU A 102 -21.05 11.74 3.57
C GLU A 102 -19.70 11.43 4.24
N LEU A 103 -19.41 12.12 5.35
CA LEU A 103 -18.22 11.84 6.14
C LEU A 103 -18.29 10.44 6.75
N GLY A 104 -17.33 9.60 6.39
CA GLY A 104 -17.24 8.22 6.87
C GLY A 104 -17.62 7.19 5.82
N ASP A 105 -18.14 7.60 4.68
CA ASP A 105 -18.41 6.69 3.57
C ASP A 105 -17.15 5.99 3.08
N LEU A 106 -17.30 4.72 2.74
CA LEU A 106 -16.25 3.90 2.15
C LEU A 106 -16.36 3.93 0.63
N VAL A 107 -15.27 4.30 -0.03
CA VAL A 107 -15.19 4.35 -1.49
C VAL A 107 -14.14 3.36 -1.97
N ILE A 108 -14.54 2.50 -2.92
CA ILE A 108 -13.63 1.59 -3.62
C ILE A 108 -13.31 2.19 -4.99
N THR A 109 -12.10 2.71 -5.14
CA THR A 109 -11.66 3.36 -6.38
C THR A 109 -11.24 2.32 -7.43
N THR A 110 -11.87 2.36 -8.61
CA THR A 110 -11.53 1.48 -9.75
C THR A 110 -10.52 2.10 -10.72
N GLY A 111 -10.33 3.41 -10.67
CA GLY A 111 -9.32 4.14 -11.43
C GLY A 111 -9.13 5.57 -10.94
N ALA A 112 -8.06 6.22 -11.39
CA ALA A 112 -7.72 7.58 -10.96
C ALA A 112 -7.27 8.45 -12.14
N VAL A 113 -7.55 9.76 -12.05
CA VAL A 113 -6.95 10.75 -12.95
C VAL A 113 -5.47 10.91 -12.58
N ARG A 114 -4.58 10.76 -13.56
CA ARG A 114 -3.12 10.75 -13.39
C ARG A 114 -2.52 12.16 -13.33
N ASP A 115 -2.94 12.95 -12.36
CA ASP A 115 -2.42 14.30 -12.09
C ASP A 115 -1.37 14.31 -10.96
N ASP A 116 -0.56 13.25 -10.87
CA ASP A 116 0.41 13.03 -9.79
C ASP A 116 1.84 13.45 -10.13
N GLY A 117 2.13 13.67 -11.42
CA GLY A 117 3.46 13.94 -11.96
C GLY A 117 4.39 12.71 -11.98
N THR A 118 4.39 11.89 -10.93
CA THR A 118 5.24 10.70 -10.79
C THR A 118 4.95 9.63 -11.83
N SER A 119 3.69 9.28 -12.06
CA SER A 119 3.31 8.21 -12.99
C SER A 119 3.77 8.45 -14.43
N ARG A 120 4.00 9.71 -14.83
CA ARG A 120 4.52 10.08 -16.16
C ARG A 120 5.94 9.58 -16.42
N SER A 121 6.71 9.35 -15.36
CA SER A 121 8.06 8.77 -15.44
C SER A 121 8.04 7.26 -15.70
N TYR A 122 6.90 6.59 -15.48
CA TYR A 122 6.76 5.13 -15.62
C TYR A 122 6.09 4.74 -16.94
N VAL A 123 5.06 5.47 -17.35
CA VAL A 123 4.25 5.13 -18.52
C VAL A 123 3.76 6.38 -19.24
N VAL A 124 3.50 6.24 -20.55
CA VAL A 124 2.97 7.31 -21.41
C VAL A 124 1.67 7.90 -20.86
N PRO A 125 1.34 9.18 -21.13
CA PRO A 125 0.15 9.84 -20.56
C PRO A 125 -1.17 9.13 -20.79
N GLU A 126 -1.31 8.42 -21.91
CA GLU A 126 -2.52 7.71 -22.34
C GLU A 126 -2.76 6.41 -21.54
N TYR A 127 -1.73 5.88 -20.87
CA TYR A 127 -1.86 4.65 -20.11
C TYR A 127 -2.80 4.86 -18.90
N PRO A 128 -3.85 4.06 -18.74
CA PRO A 128 -4.84 4.29 -17.69
C PRO A 128 -4.31 3.86 -16.31
N ALA A 129 -4.57 4.67 -15.28
CA ALA A 129 -4.38 4.24 -13.88
C ALA A 129 -5.66 3.55 -13.39
N VAL A 130 -5.72 2.23 -13.58
CA VAL A 130 -6.86 1.38 -13.21
C VAL A 130 -6.44 0.31 -12.21
N ALA A 131 -7.35 -0.01 -11.30
CA ALA A 131 -7.15 -1.07 -10.32
C ALA A 131 -7.31 -2.45 -10.96
N GLN A 132 -6.67 -3.46 -10.37
CA GLN A 132 -6.83 -4.85 -10.80
C GLN A 132 -8.24 -5.35 -10.45
N HIS A 133 -8.90 -6.02 -11.41
CA HIS A 133 -10.32 -6.36 -11.32
C HIS A 133 -10.67 -7.29 -10.14
N ASP A 134 -9.86 -8.32 -9.89
CA ASP A 134 -10.11 -9.28 -8.82
C ASP A 134 -9.95 -8.65 -7.44
N VAL A 135 -8.99 -7.72 -7.28
CA VAL A 135 -8.80 -6.95 -6.04
C VAL A 135 -10.01 -6.05 -5.79
N VAL A 136 -10.52 -5.36 -6.82
CA VAL A 136 -11.74 -4.54 -6.69
C VAL A 136 -12.92 -5.42 -6.27
N THR A 137 -13.10 -6.58 -6.92
CA THR A 137 -14.20 -7.50 -6.63
C THR A 137 -14.11 -8.01 -5.19
N ALA A 138 -12.92 -8.43 -4.75
CA ALA A 138 -12.69 -8.89 -3.38
C ALA A 138 -12.99 -7.79 -2.34
N LEU A 139 -12.64 -6.52 -2.62
CA LEU A 139 -12.97 -5.40 -1.73
C LEU A 139 -14.48 -5.15 -1.65
N VAL A 140 -15.20 -5.23 -2.79
CA VAL A 140 -16.66 -5.06 -2.83
C VAL A 140 -17.36 -6.18 -2.08
N GLU A 141 -16.92 -7.43 -2.25
CA GLU A 141 -17.45 -8.58 -1.52
C GLU A 141 -17.20 -8.45 -0.02
N ALA A 142 -15.98 -8.07 0.38
CA ALA A 142 -15.64 -7.85 1.78
C ALA A 142 -16.45 -6.72 2.43
N ALA A 143 -16.82 -5.68 1.68
CA ALA A 143 -17.63 -4.57 2.18
C ALA A 143 -19.12 -4.91 2.36
N ARG A 144 -19.59 -6.01 1.74
CA ARG A 144 -20.98 -6.46 1.82
C ARG A 144 -21.22 -7.54 2.88
N ALA A 145 -20.15 -8.19 3.34
CA ALA A 145 -20.19 -9.25 4.34
C ALA A 145 -20.38 -8.71 5.76
#